data_AF-A0A5A7WFP3-F1
#
_entry.id   AF-A0A5A7WFP3-F1
#
_cell.length_a   1.000
_cell.length_b   1.000
_cell.length_c   1.000
_cell.angle_alpha   90.00
_cell.angle_beta   90.00
_cell.angle_gamma   90.00
#
_symmetry.space_group_name_H-M   'P 1'
#
loop_
_entity.id
_entity.type
_entity.pdbx_description
1 polymer ?
#
loop_
_entity_poly.entity_id
_entity_poly.type
_entity_poly.pdbx_seq_one_letter_code
_entity_poly.pdbx_strand_id
1 'polypeptide(L)'
;MTSINNPKRRAHILAGVMLVTASAGLTGLLGATAPANAANDGYVAAAVGLLNDAPPVSTVGGLGIAADQSQAYQAALSDCVRKGGHQCVVEAVKQGGCAAAASNDFGEMVGGTDVTLRGAEDNARANLQNKQGVRVVAAGCSNGATLPPAPPPPSAPPAPKLGPTVSFKVILGGLEADITDRSGVASQCSYAMDDINRSFALAANSTFNLRIVPAIPRFRDRSVSITCDNGTKTQATTRF
;
A
#
# COMPACT_ATOMS: atom_id res chain seq x y z
N MET A 1 48.86 -26.43 -39.44
CA MET A 1 48.53 -25.80 -40.74
C MET A 1 47.12 -25.24 -40.54
N THR A 2 46.85 -23.94 -40.41
CA THR A 2 47.32 -22.80 -41.21
C THR A 2 47.31 -21.54 -40.33
N SER A 3 48.33 -20.70 -40.49
CA SER A 3 48.52 -19.37 -39.89
C SER A 3 48.07 -18.28 -40.88
N ILE A 4 47.73 -17.07 -40.40
CA ILE A 4 47.86 -15.71 -41.02
C ILE A 4 47.10 -14.72 -40.09
N ASN A 5 47.78 -13.96 -39.23
CA ASN A 5 48.36 -12.60 -39.40
C ASN A 5 47.35 -11.41 -39.40
N ASN A 6 47.23 -10.73 -38.24
CA ASN A 6 47.50 -9.30 -37.91
C ASN A 6 47.69 -8.27 -39.08
N PRO A 7 47.59 -6.90 -38.94
CA PRO A 7 47.63 -6.03 -37.73
C PRO A 7 46.89 -4.62 -37.80
N LYS A 8 47.08 -3.78 -36.76
CA LYS A 8 47.30 -2.29 -36.75
C LYS A 8 46.16 -1.36 -37.26
N ARG A 9 45.68 -0.37 -36.49
CA ARG A 9 46.17 1.04 -36.25
C ARG A 9 44.87 1.88 -36.19
N ARG A 10 44.65 2.97 -35.45
CA ARG A 10 45.42 4.20 -35.24
C ARG A 10 44.65 5.07 -34.23
N ALA A 11 45.38 5.86 -33.45
CA ALA A 11 44.87 6.91 -32.56
C ALA A 11 44.31 8.12 -33.33
N HIS A 12 43.41 8.88 -32.70
CA HIS A 12 43.32 10.34 -32.85
C HIS A 12 42.89 11.01 -31.53
N ILE A 13 43.78 11.86 -31.05
CA ILE A 13 43.57 12.98 -30.11
C ILE A 13 42.75 14.04 -30.84
N LEU A 14 41.81 14.72 -30.16
CA LEU A 14 41.51 16.13 -30.42
C LEU A 14 40.89 16.79 -29.17
N ALA A 15 41.52 17.88 -28.78
CA ALA A 15 41.09 18.85 -27.79
C ALA A 15 39.89 19.66 -28.29
N GLY A 16 39.02 20.11 -27.38
CA GLY A 16 37.83 20.88 -27.72
C GLY A 16 37.40 21.82 -26.59
N VAL A 17 38.06 22.98 -26.54
CA VAL A 17 37.52 24.33 -26.28
C VAL A 17 36.55 24.52 -25.09
N MET A 18 37.03 25.27 -24.09
CA MET A 18 36.21 25.97 -23.11
C MET A 18 35.27 26.98 -23.77
N LEU A 19 33.99 26.94 -23.41
CA LEU A 19 33.06 28.06 -23.56
C LEU A 19 32.59 28.47 -22.17
N VAL A 20 33.14 29.59 -21.70
CA VAL A 20 32.64 30.34 -20.55
C VAL A 20 31.51 31.22 -21.07
N THR A 21 30.26 30.86 -20.77
CA THR A 21 29.11 31.74 -20.91
C THR A 21 28.70 32.22 -19.53
N ALA A 22 29.01 33.47 -19.24
CA ALA A 22 28.43 34.22 -18.13
C ALA A 22 27.00 34.63 -18.51
N SER A 23 26.00 34.09 -17.81
CA SER A 23 24.63 34.59 -17.84
C SER A 23 24.16 34.85 -16.42
N ALA A 24 24.05 36.14 -16.09
CA ALA A 24 23.31 36.63 -14.95
C ALA A 24 21.81 36.42 -15.20
N GLY A 25 21.14 35.67 -14.32
CA GLY A 25 19.71 35.39 -14.45
C GLY A 25 19.16 34.76 -13.18
N LEU A 26 18.41 35.57 -12.42
CA LEU A 26 17.36 35.21 -11.48
C LEU A 26 17.69 34.23 -10.34
N THR A 27 17.88 34.80 -9.15
CA THR A 27 17.69 34.18 -7.84
C THR A 27 16.26 33.64 -7.69
N GLY A 28 16.06 32.40 -8.10
CA GLY A 28 14.94 31.55 -7.69
C GLY A 28 15.49 30.39 -6.87
N LEU A 29 15.19 30.38 -5.57
CA LEU A 29 15.49 29.31 -4.63
C LEU A 29 14.76 28.01 -5.03
N LEU A 30 15.36 27.24 -5.92
CA LEU A 30 15.17 25.80 -6.01
C LEU A 30 16.56 25.19 -5.87
N GLY A 31 16.88 24.73 -4.67
CA GLY A 31 18.10 24.01 -4.41
C GLY A 31 18.12 22.75 -5.28
N ALA A 32 18.79 22.83 -6.43
CA ALA A 32 19.24 21.65 -7.14
C ALA A 32 20.17 20.92 -6.19
N THR A 33 19.66 19.89 -5.50
CA THR A 33 20.51 18.93 -4.82
C THR A 33 21.45 18.41 -5.90
N ALA A 34 22.75 18.64 -5.72
CA ALA A 34 23.76 18.07 -6.60
C ALA A 34 23.45 16.58 -6.78
N PRO A 35 23.62 16.00 -7.98
CA PRO A 35 23.39 14.58 -8.18
C PRO A 35 24.16 13.86 -7.08
N ALA A 36 23.44 13.06 -6.29
CA ALA A 36 23.97 12.36 -5.13
C ALA A 36 24.94 11.26 -5.61
N ASN A 37 26.10 11.68 -6.13
CA ASN A 37 27.16 10.79 -6.55
C ASN A 37 27.70 10.10 -5.31
N ALA A 38 27.71 8.78 -5.37
CA ALA A 38 28.06 7.90 -4.27
C ALA A 38 29.44 8.22 -3.66
N ALA A 39 29.58 8.02 -2.35
CA ALA A 39 30.86 8.18 -1.66
C ALA A 39 31.73 6.98 -2.01
N ASN A 40 32.95 7.21 -2.51
CA ASN A 40 33.78 6.20 -3.19
C ASN A 40 34.08 4.95 -2.34
N ASP A 41 34.09 5.04 -1.01
CA ASP A 41 34.65 3.98 -0.16
C ASP A 41 33.60 3.22 0.68
N GLY A 42 32.34 3.63 0.65
CA GLY A 42 31.27 2.98 1.42
C GLY A 42 30.52 1.89 0.63
N TYR A 43 29.97 0.91 1.34
CA TYR A 43 29.01 -0.07 0.83
C TYR A 43 27.59 0.37 1.18
N VAL A 44 26.67 0.17 0.23
CA VAL A 44 25.23 0.22 0.47
C VAL A 44 24.61 -1.12 0.12
N ALA A 45 23.73 -1.62 0.97
CA ALA A 45 22.95 -2.82 0.77
C ALA A 45 21.44 -2.51 0.90
N ALA A 46 20.65 -3.10 0.03
CA ALA A 46 19.20 -3.04 0.05
C ALA A 46 18.64 -4.45 0.29
N ALA A 47 17.87 -4.59 1.35
CA ALA A 47 17.16 -5.80 1.71
C ALA A 47 15.66 -5.65 1.46
N VAL A 48 14.98 -6.76 1.26
CA VAL A 48 13.52 -6.85 1.19
C VAL A 48 13.05 -8.05 2.00
N GLY A 49 11.91 -7.89 2.66
CA GLY A 49 11.20 -8.96 3.34
C GLY A 49 9.70 -8.84 3.08
N LEU A 50 8.98 -9.88 3.45
CA LEU A 50 7.53 -9.96 3.34
C LEU A 50 6.90 -9.34 4.59
N LEU A 51 5.74 -8.69 4.42
CA LEU A 51 4.86 -8.29 5.53
C LEU A 51 3.66 -9.24 5.68
N ASN A 52 3.27 -9.90 4.59
CA ASN A 52 2.25 -10.95 4.54
C ASN A 52 2.59 -11.95 3.42
N ASP A 53 2.08 -13.17 3.56
CA ASP A 53 2.28 -14.23 2.57
C ASP A 53 1.10 -14.38 1.59
N ALA A 54 -0.02 -13.66 1.84
CA ALA A 54 -1.24 -13.74 1.04
C ALA A 54 -1.29 -12.65 -0.05
N PRO A 55 -1.65 -12.98 -1.31
CA PRO A 55 -1.83 -11.99 -2.35
C PRO A 55 -2.94 -10.96 -2.05
N PRO A 56 -2.74 -9.65 -2.34
CA PRO A 56 -1.52 -9.06 -2.86
C PRO A 56 -0.41 -9.06 -1.79
N VAL A 57 0.77 -9.52 -2.20
CA VAL A 57 1.93 -9.61 -1.30
C VAL A 57 2.42 -8.19 -1.02
N SER A 58 2.46 -7.86 0.26
CA SER A 58 3.04 -6.65 0.83
C SER A 58 4.45 -6.97 1.31
N THR A 59 5.34 -6.03 1.03
CA THR A 59 6.78 -6.18 1.30
C THR A 59 7.29 -4.93 1.96
N VAL A 60 8.41 -5.08 2.65
CA VAL A 60 9.10 -3.99 3.31
C VAL A 60 10.59 -4.04 2.99
N GLY A 61 11.20 -2.88 2.81
CA GLY A 61 12.62 -2.79 2.49
C GLY A 61 13.47 -2.33 3.68
N GLY A 62 14.67 -2.88 3.77
CA GLY A 62 15.73 -2.45 4.68
C GLY A 62 16.91 -1.83 3.93
N LEU A 63 17.56 -0.84 4.52
CA LEU A 63 18.77 -0.21 3.97
C LEU A 63 19.90 -0.24 4.99
N GLY A 64 21.10 -0.57 4.52
CA GLY A 64 22.31 -0.58 5.32
C GLY A 64 23.44 0.13 4.57
N ILE A 65 24.08 1.10 5.22
CA ILE A 65 25.25 1.80 4.69
C ILE A 65 26.38 1.66 5.72
N ALA A 66 27.53 1.16 5.28
CA ALA A 66 28.68 0.96 6.15
C ALA A 66 29.99 1.03 5.35
N ALA A 67 31.12 1.13 6.05
CA ALA A 67 32.45 1.06 5.43
C ALA A 67 32.82 -0.36 4.97
N ASP A 68 32.17 -1.39 5.53
CA ASP A 68 32.39 -2.80 5.21
C ASP A 68 31.12 -3.44 4.62
N GLN A 69 31.32 -4.36 3.67
CA GLN A 69 30.21 -5.06 3.02
C GLN A 69 29.36 -5.85 4.03
N SER A 70 29.99 -6.61 4.91
CA SER A 70 29.28 -7.46 5.87
C SER A 70 28.46 -6.61 6.84
N GLN A 71 29.00 -5.48 7.30
CA GLN A 71 28.27 -4.52 8.12
C GLN A 71 27.07 -3.91 7.38
N ALA A 72 27.21 -3.55 6.10
CA ALA A 72 26.10 -3.03 5.31
C ALA A 72 24.99 -4.09 5.14
N TYR A 73 25.35 -5.35 4.90
CA TYR A 73 24.41 -6.47 4.85
C TYR A 73 23.63 -6.63 6.15
N GLN A 74 24.33 -6.70 7.29
CA GLN A 74 23.70 -6.89 8.59
C GLN A 74 22.79 -5.71 8.95
N ALA A 75 23.22 -4.48 8.64
CA ALA A 75 22.41 -3.28 8.85
C ALA A 75 21.13 -3.30 7.99
N ALA A 76 21.22 -3.69 6.72
CA ALA A 76 20.06 -3.76 5.84
C ALA A 76 19.05 -4.83 6.31
N LEU A 77 19.53 -6.01 6.72
CA LEU A 77 18.68 -7.06 7.28
C LEU A 77 18.02 -6.62 8.59
N SER A 78 18.79 -6.04 9.50
CA SER A 78 18.26 -5.53 10.77
C SER A 78 17.23 -4.42 10.56
N ASP A 79 17.43 -3.52 9.60
CA ASP A 79 16.47 -2.48 9.27
C ASP A 79 15.18 -3.06 8.67
N CYS A 80 15.29 -4.07 7.80
CA CYS A 80 14.14 -4.79 7.25
C CYS A 80 13.29 -5.44 8.36
N VAL A 81 13.94 -6.18 9.27
CA VAL A 81 13.25 -6.83 10.40
C VAL A 81 12.63 -5.80 11.34
N ARG A 82 13.34 -4.70 11.64
CA ARG A 82 12.84 -3.62 12.49
C ARG A 82 11.56 -2.97 11.93
N LYS A 83 11.41 -2.94 10.61
CA LYS A 83 10.21 -2.44 9.94
C LYS A 83 9.08 -3.49 9.82
N GLY A 84 9.22 -4.64 10.48
CA GLY A 84 8.22 -5.69 10.56
C GLY A 84 8.33 -6.77 9.48
N GLY A 85 9.40 -6.76 8.68
CA GLY A 85 9.61 -7.76 7.63
C GLY A 85 10.00 -9.12 8.20
N HIS A 86 9.44 -10.19 7.63
CA HIS A 86 9.94 -11.55 7.79
C HIS A 86 10.62 -12.04 6.50
N GLN A 87 11.47 -13.07 6.62
CA GLN A 87 12.25 -13.61 5.50
C GLN A 87 13.07 -12.53 4.75
N CYS A 88 13.65 -11.60 5.51
CA CYS A 88 14.47 -10.53 4.95
C CYS A 88 15.70 -11.11 4.23
N VAL A 89 15.87 -10.73 2.96
CA VAL A 89 17.00 -11.11 2.11
C VAL A 89 17.63 -9.85 1.51
N VAL A 90 18.96 -9.84 1.36
CA VAL A 90 19.66 -8.76 0.68
C VAL A 90 19.67 -9.05 -0.81
N GLU A 91 19.04 -8.17 -1.57
CA GLU A 91 18.87 -8.33 -3.02
C GLU A 91 19.91 -7.54 -3.83
N ALA A 92 20.43 -6.45 -3.26
CA ALA A 92 21.43 -5.61 -3.91
C ALA A 92 22.46 -5.12 -2.93
N VAL A 93 23.73 -5.12 -3.36
CA VAL A 93 24.83 -4.48 -2.65
C VAL A 93 25.77 -3.81 -3.65
N LYS A 94 26.28 -2.62 -3.31
CA LYS A 94 27.23 -1.90 -4.15
C LYS A 94 28.23 -1.10 -3.31
N GLN A 95 29.52 -1.21 -3.64
CA GLN A 95 30.56 -0.30 -3.16
C GLN A 95 30.60 0.94 -4.04
N GLY A 96 30.71 2.13 -3.45
CA GLY A 96 30.88 3.38 -4.20
C GLY A 96 29.74 3.66 -5.18
N GLY A 97 28.52 3.22 -4.86
CA GLY A 97 27.36 3.34 -5.73
C GLY A 97 26.04 3.35 -4.97
N CYS A 98 24.98 3.03 -5.69
CA CYS A 98 23.61 2.94 -5.18
C CYS A 98 23.06 1.52 -5.38
N ALA A 99 22.20 1.12 -4.45
CA ALA A 99 21.50 -0.16 -4.45
C ALA A 99 20.01 0.09 -4.21
N ALA A 100 19.17 -0.68 -4.89
CA ALA A 100 17.73 -0.66 -4.72
C ALA A 100 17.19 -2.10 -4.72
N ALA A 101 16.11 -2.32 -3.98
CA ALA A 101 15.32 -3.54 -4.00
C ALA A 101 13.89 -3.20 -4.43
N ALA A 102 13.35 -3.98 -5.34
CA ALA A 102 11.99 -3.84 -5.85
C ALA A 102 11.21 -5.13 -5.64
N SER A 103 9.90 -5.00 -5.53
CA SER A 103 8.99 -6.14 -5.50
C SER A 103 7.70 -5.87 -6.27
N ASN A 104 6.90 -6.91 -6.48
CA ASN A 104 5.58 -6.81 -7.10
C ASN A 104 4.48 -7.45 -6.24
N ASP A 105 3.22 -7.45 -6.73
CA ASP A 105 2.06 -7.98 -6.00
C ASP A 105 2.08 -9.51 -5.83
N PHE A 106 2.98 -10.20 -6.53
CA PHE A 106 3.15 -11.65 -6.51
C PHE A 106 4.28 -12.11 -5.59
N GLY A 107 4.94 -11.18 -4.90
CA GLY A 107 6.06 -11.49 -4.01
C GLY A 107 7.38 -11.77 -4.72
N GLU A 108 7.49 -11.45 -6.02
CA GLU A 108 8.79 -11.41 -6.69
C GLU A 108 9.62 -10.28 -6.09
N MET A 109 10.88 -10.56 -5.79
CA MET A 109 11.82 -9.65 -5.13
C MET A 109 13.12 -9.67 -5.92
N VAL A 110 13.62 -8.50 -6.30
CA VAL A 110 14.86 -8.38 -7.07
C VAL A 110 15.63 -7.13 -6.67
N GLY A 111 16.94 -7.19 -6.85
CA GLY A 111 17.84 -6.08 -6.64
C GLY A 111 18.24 -5.37 -7.93
N GLY A 112 18.66 -4.12 -7.79
CA GLY A 112 19.32 -3.33 -8.83
C GLY A 112 20.43 -2.48 -8.23
N THR A 113 21.49 -2.24 -9.00
CA THR A 113 22.59 -1.36 -8.60
C THR A 113 22.94 -0.41 -9.72
N ASP A 114 23.45 0.77 -9.39
CA ASP A 114 23.95 1.75 -10.36
C ASP A 114 24.90 2.75 -9.67
N VAL A 115 25.47 3.70 -10.41
CA VAL A 115 26.21 4.83 -9.85
C VAL A 115 25.28 5.95 -9.35
N THR A 116 24.03 5.96 -9.81
CA THR A 116 22.98 6.91 -9.39
C THR A 116 21.83 6.22 -8.68
N LEU A 117 21.14 6.93 -7.79
CA LEU A 117 19.96 6.38 -7.10
C LEU A 117 18.87 5.96 -8.09
N ARG A 118 18.57 6.84 -9.05
CA ARG A 118 17.55 6.60 -10.07
C ARG A 118 17.89 5.42 -10.98
N GLY A 119 19.15 5.31 -11.40
CA GLY A 119 19.59 4.14 -12.19
C GLY A 119 19.43 2.84 -11.41
N ALA A 120 19.73 2.82 -10.10
CA ALA A 120 19.57 1.63 -9.28
C ALA A 120 18.09 1.21 -9.17
N GLU A 121 17.19 2.19 -8.99
CA GLU A 121 15.74 1.97 -8.99
C GLU A 121 15.23 1.44 -10.32
N ASP A 122 15.62 2.05 -11.43
CA ASP A 122 15.21 1.65 -12.77
C ASP A 122 15.72 0.24 -13.09
N ASN A 123 16.96 -0.09 -12.70
CA ASN A 123 17.53 -1.44 -12.81
C ASN A 123 16.74 -2.46 -11.95
N ALA A 124 16.40 -2.13 -10.71
CA ALA A 124 15.61 -3.01 -9.84
C ALA A 124 14.22 -3.28 -10.43
N ARG A 125 13.53 -2.24 -10.92
CA ARG A 125 12.23 -2.39 -11.60
C ARG A 125 12.35 -3.17 -12.90
N ALA A 126 13.43 -2.99 -13.66
CA ALA A 126 13.67 -3.69 -14.91
C ALA A 126 13.85 -5.20 -14.70
N ASN A 127 14.49 -5.60 -13.60
CA ASN A 127 14.78 -7.00 -13.27
C ASN A 127 13.54 -7.82 -12.87
N LEU A 128 12.41 -7.19 -12.48
CA LEU A 128 11.17 -7.91 -12.19
C LEU A 128 10.58 -8.51 -13.48
N GLN A 129 10.31 -9.81 -13.50
CA GLN A 129 9.68 -10.50 -14.61
C GLN A 129 8.23 -10.03 -14.79
N ASN A 130 7.48 -9.87 -13.68
CA ASN A 130 6.11 -9.38 -13.72
C ASN A 130 6.01 -7.90 -13.32
N LYS A 131 5.43 -7.08 -14.20
CA LYS A 131 5.33 -5.63 -14.04
C LYS A 131 4.09 -5.14 -13.26
N GLN A 132 3.16 -6.01 -12.91
CA GLN A 132 1.97 -5.61 -12.14
C GLN A 132 2.33 -5.32 -10.68
N GLY A 133 1.97 -4.14 -10.17
CA GLY A 133 2.21 -3.77 -8.77
C GLY A 133 3.67 -3.49 -8.41
N VAL A 134 4.52 -3.24 -9.42
CA VAL A 134 5.95 -2.96 -9.23
C VAL A 134 6.15 -1.74 -8.33
N ARG A 135 6.95 -1.92 -7.30
CA ARG A 135 7.36 -0.86 -6.37
C ARG A 135 8.80 -1.07 -5.92
N VAL A 136 9.49 0.04 -5.68
CA VAL A 136 10.79 0.03 -4.99
C VAL A 136 10.49 0.09 -3.49
N VAL A 137 11.02 -0.85 -2.73
CA VAL A 137 10.77 -0.96 -1.29
C VAL A 137 11.94 -0.48 -0.43
N ALA A 138 13.14 -0.46 -1.01
CA ALA A 138 14.34 0.13 -0.43
C ALA A 138 15.22 0.67 -1.56
N ALA A 139 15.76 1.87 -1.41
CA ALA A 139 16.87 2.34 -2.24
C ALA A 139 17.73 3.36 -1.51
N GLY A 140 19.03 3.32 -1.75
CA GLY A 140 19.98 4.27 -1.22
C GLY A 140 21.36 4.18 -1.86
N CYS A 141 22.21 5.13 -1.54
CA CYS A 141 23.57 5.28 -2.03
C CYS A 141 24.58 5.30 -0.89
N SER A 142 25.82 4.92 -1.16
CA SER A 142 26.89 4.88 -0.14
C SER A 142 27.24 6.24 0.47
N ASN A 143 26.82 7.36 -0.15
CA ASN A 143 26.95 8.72 0.39
C ASN A 143 25.82 9.10 1.38
N GLY A 144 24.88 8.20 1.69
CA GLY A 144 23.75 8.48 2.56
C GLY A 144 22.51 9.01 1.84
N ALA A 145 22.53 9.20 0.52
CA ALA A 145 21.32 9.55 -0.20
C ALA A 145 20.36 8.36 -0.22
N THR A 146 19.18 8.53 0.36
CA THR A 146 18.12 7.52 0.38
C THR A 146 16.88 8.05 -0.32
N LEU A 147 15.99 7.14 -0.72
CA LEU A 147 14.64 7.54 -1.09
C LEU A 147 13.96 8.30 0.07
N PRO A 148 13.09 9.28 -0.23
CA PRO A 148 12.16 9.79 0.75
C PRO A 148 11.33 8.61 1.28
N PRO A 149 10.97 8.58 2.58
CA PRO A 149 10.10 7.55 3.11
C PRO A 149 8.82 7.49 2.26
N ALA A 150 8.43 6.28 1.86
CA ALA A 150 7.20 6.08 1.11
C ALA A 150 6.03 6.71 1.89
N PRO A 151 5.09 7.38 1.20
CA PRO A 151 3.89 7.85 1.87
C PRO A 151 3.20 6.67 2.56
N PRO A 152 2.61 6.88 3.76
CA PRO A 152 1.92 5.81 4.47
C PRO A 152 0.89 5.16 3.54
N PRO A 153 0.75 3.83 3.55
CA PRO A 153 -0.26 3.17 2.74
C PRO A 153 -1.64 3.79 3.05
N PRO A 154 -2.50 3.99 2.04
CA PRO A 154 -3.87 4.43 2.30
C PRO A 154 -4.49 3.46 3.31
N SER A 155 -5.13 4.01 4.35
CA SER A 155 -5.80 3.19 5.35
C SER A 155 -6.76 2.23 4.65
N ALA A 156 -6.68 0.94 5.00
CA ALA A 156 -7.59 -0.06 4.48
C ALA A 156 -9.04 0.45 4.66
N PRO A 157 -9.92 0.27 3.65
CA PRO A 157 -11.32 0.67 3.78
C PRO A 157 -11.90 0.07 5.07
N PRO A 158 -12.62 0.86 5.88
CA PRO A 158 -13.27 0.34 7.08
C PRO A 158 -14.13 -0.87 6.70
N ALA A 159 -14.09 -1.93 7.53
CA ALA A 159 -14.91 -3.10 7.31
C ALA A 159 -16.39 -2.69 7.15
N PRO A 160 -17.14 -3.31 6.20
CA PRO A 160 -18.54 -3.00 6.01
C PRO A 160 -19.32 -3.18 7.31
N LYS A 161 -20.06 -2.15 7.73
CA LYS A 161 -20.91 -2.22 8.92
C LYS A 161 -22.03 -3.23 8.67
N LEU A 162 -22.31 -4.06 9.67
CA LEU A 162 -23.43 -5.01 9.61
C LEU A 162 -24.76 -4.28 9.81
N GLY A 163 -25.76 -4.63 9.01
CA GLY A 163 -27.12 -4.13 9.18
C GLY A 163 -27.81 -4.68 10.43
N PRO A 164 -28.85 -3.97 10.92
CA PRO A 164 -29.58 -4.39 12.11
C PRO A 164 -30.26 -5.75 11.87
N THR A 165 -30.37 -6.58 12.89
CA THR A 165 -31.17 -7.81 12.81
C THR A 165 -32.62 -7.51 13.13
N VAL A 166 -33.56 -8.20 12.46
CA VAL A 166 -35.00 -8.01 12.68
C VAL A 166 -35.65 -9.33 13.01
N SER A 167 -36.37 -9.40 14.12
CA SER A 167 -37.28 -10.49 14.46
C SER A 167 -38.69 -9.97 14.68
N PHE A 168 -39.69 -10.82 14.45
CA PHE A 168 -41.08 -10.43 14.55
C PHE A 168 -41.80 -11.28 15.58
N LYS A 169 -42.66 -10.64 16.38
CA LYS A 169 -43.51 -11.27 17.37
C LYS A 169 -44.96 -10.81 17.19
N VAL A 170 -45.88 -11.75 17.10
CA VAL A 170 -47.31 -11.44 17.10
C VAL A 170 -47.73 -11.01 18.51
N ILE A 171 -48.42 -9.88 18.61
CA ILE A 171 -48.97 -9.34 19.86
C ILE A 171 -50.48 -9.16 19.72
N LEU A 172 -51.19 -9.05 20.85
CA LEU A 172 -52.62 -8.79 20.82
C LEU A 172 -52.89 -7.45 20.10
N GLY A 173 -53.59 -7.51 18.96
CA GLY A 173 -53.89 -6.34 18.14
C GLY A 173 -52.84 -5.96 17.09
N GLY A 174 -51.73 -6.69 16.96
CA GLY A 174 -50.80 -6.43 15.86
C GLY A 174 -49.48 -7.20 15.88
N LEU A 175 -48.42 -6.53 15.41
CA LEU A 175 -47.08 -7.10 15.24
C LEU A 175 -46.06 -6.21 15.96
N GLU A 176 -45.13 -6.83 16.69
CA GLU A 176 -43.95 -6.18 17.26
C GLU A 176 -42.72 -6.63 16.45
N ALA A 177 -41.90 -5.67 16.00
CA ALA A 177 -40.63 -5.94 15.34
C ALA A 177 -39.49 -5.56 16.28
N ASP A 178 -38.67 -6.53 16.65
CA ASP A 178 -37.47 -6.32 17.47
C ASP A 178 -36.29 -6.07 16.53
N ILE A 179 -35.76 -4.86 16.58
CA ILE A 179 -34.72 -4.38 15.66
C ILE A 179 -33.45 -4.17 16.47
N THR A 180 -32.46 -5.04 16.28
CA THR A 180 -31.21 -5.03 17.05
C THR A 180 -30.05 -4.50 16.24
N ASP A 181 -29.34 -3.48 16.74
CA ASP A 181 -28.14 -2.97 16.10
C ASP A 181 -27.01 -4.01 16.09
N ARG A 182 -26.31 -4.09 14.95
CA ARG A 182 -25.09 -4.89 14.75
C ARG A 182 -23.94 -4.07 14.21
N SER A 183 -24.16 -2.78 13.96
CA SER A 183 -23.17 -1.87 13.39
C SER A 183 -22.23 -1.32 14.45
N GLY A 184 -22.64 -1.32 15.73
CA GLY A 184 -21.89 -0.74 16.84
C GLY A 184 -21.96 0.79 16.88
N VAL A 185 -22.81 1.41 16.06
CA VAL A 185 -22.94 2.86 15.93
C VAL A 185 -24.39 3.26 16.11
N ALA A 186 -24.65 4.23 16.97
CA ALA A 186 -25.99 4.79 17.12
C ALA A 186 -26.42 5.47 15.81
N SER A 187 -27.62 5.17 15.34
CA SER A 187 -28.10 5.58 14.01
C SER A 187 -29.58 5.92 14.01
N GLN A 188 -30.00 6.82 13.11
CA GLN A 188 -31.41 7.02 12.78
C GLN A 188 -31.82 6.03 11.70
N CYS A 189 -32.82 5.21 11.99
CA CYS A 189 -33.30 4.16 11.10
C CYS A 189 -34.74 4.40 10.67
N SER A 190 -35.05 4.07 9.42
CA SER A 190 -36.39 4.08 8.85
C SER A 190 -36.83 2.64 8.59
N TYR A 191 -37.95 2.27 9.17
CA TYR A 191 -38.69 1.04 8.91
C TYR A 191 -39.71 1.29 7.81
N ALA A 192 -39.69 0.48 6.76
CA ALA A 192 -40.66 0.49 5.68
C ALA A 192 -41.29 -0.90 5.48
N MET A 193 -42.62 -0.98 5.49
CA MET A 193 -43.38 -2.20 5.18
C MET A 193 -44.71 -1.85 4.50
N ASP A 194 -44.87 -2.25 3.23
CA ASP A 194 -45.89 -1.77 2.29
C ASP A 194 -46.06 -0.24 2.40
N ASP A 195 -47.17 0.24 2.97
CA ASP A 195 -47.52 1.67 3.11
C ASP A 195 -47.14 2.28 4.48
N ILE A 196 -46.44 1.53 5.33
CA ILE A 196 -46.02 1.99 6.66
C ILE A 196 -44.55 2.40 6.60
N ASN A 197 -44.29 3.68 6.82
CA ASN A 197 -42.94 4.22 7.02
C ASN A 197 -42.83 4.86 8.41
N ARG A 198 -41.86 4.42 9.22
CA ARG A 198 -41.60 4.99 10.55
C ARG A 198 -40.10 5.16 10.76
N SER A 199 -39.72 6.30 11.31
CA SER A 199 -38.33 6.57 11.70
C SER A 199 -38.17 6.42 13.21
N PHE A 200 -37.02 5.91 13.65
CA PHE A 200 -36.69 5.71 15.06
C PHE A 200 -35.17 5.79 15.28
N ALA A 201 -34.77 6.22 16.47
CA ALA A 201 -33.38 6.18 16.90
C ALA A 201 -33.03 4.77 17.39
N LEU A 202 -31.96 4.19 16.85
CA LEU A 202 -31.41 2.92 17.28
C LEU A 202 -30.06 3.17 17.94
N ALA A 203 -29.95 2.94 19.24
CA ALA A 203 -28.67 3.09 19.94
C ALA A 203 -27.72 1.95 19.60
N ALA A 204 -26.41 2.20 19.68
CA ALA A 204 -25.38 1.20 19.39
C ALA A 204 -25.56 -0.07 20.25
N ASN A 205 -25.51 -1.23 19.61
CA ASN A 205 -25.68 -2.55 20.23
C ASN A 205 -26.97 -2.70 21.07
N SER A 206 -28.03 -1.93 20.75
CA SER A 206 -29.31 -1.98 21.44
C SER A 206 -30.41 -2.59 20.57
N THR A 207 -31.51 -2.97 21.20
CA THR A 207 -32.72 -3.42 20.52
C THR A 207 -33.82 -2.38 20.67
N PHE A 208 -34.45 -2.02 19.55
CA PHE A 208 -35.63 -1.17 19.50
C PHE A 208 -36.85 -2.00 19.14
N ASN A 209 -37.91 -1.91 19.95
CA ASN A 209 -39.13 -2.69 19.74
C ASN A 209 -40.18 -1.80 19.08
N LEU A 210 -40.41 -2.01 17.79
CA LEU A 210 -41.40 -1.26 17.01
C LEU A 210 -42.75 -1.99 17.04
N ARG A 211 -43.74 -1.36 17.69
CA ARG A 211 -45.13 -1.86 17.71
C ARG A 211 -45.94 -1.33 16.54
N ILE A 212 -46.51 -2.24 15.78
CA ILE A 212 -47.39 -2.00 14.63
C ILE A 212 -48.80 -2.41 15.05
N VAL A 213 -49.56 -1.46 15.57
CA VAL A 213 -50.93 -1.64 16.07
C VAL A 213 -51.82 -0.49 15.57
N PRO A 214 -53.02 -0.76 15.03
CA PRO A 214 -53.53 -2.09 14.69
C PRO A 214 -52.83 -2.64 13.45
N ALA A 215 -52.51 -3.92 13.43
CA ALA A 215 -52.09 -4.59 12.19
C ALA A 215 -53.18 -5.59 11.78
N ILE A 216 -53.75 -5.39 10.59
CA ILE A 216 -54.73 -6.31 10.01
C ILE A 216 -53.96 -7.49 9.40
N PRO A 217 -54.15 -8.73 9.88
CA PRO A 217 -53.51 -9.90 9.29
C PRO A 217 -53.98 -10.05 7.83
N ARG A 218 -53.06 -10.06 6.88
CA ARG A 218 -53.38 -10.31 5.46
C ARG A 218 -52.94 -11.70 5.02
N PHE A 219 -52.37 -12.49 5.93
CA PHE A 219 -51.92 -13.87 5.72
C PHE A 219 -51.03 -14.05 4.48
N ARG A 220 -50.25 -13.01 4.15
CA ARG A 220 -49.33 -12.96 3.02
C ARG A 220 -47.94 -12.56 3.50
N ASP A 221 -46.93 -12.90 2.72
CA ASP A 221 -45.57 -12.50 3.03
C ASP A 221 -45.38 -11.00 2.73
N ARG A 222 -44.80 -10.28 3.68
CA ARG A 222 -44.54 -8.85 3.60
C ARG A 222 -43.05 -8.59 3.76
N SER A 223 -42.49 -7.83 2.83
CA SER A 223 -41.10 -7.41 2.87
C SER A 223 -40.97 -6.17 3.73
N VAL A 224 -40.07 -6.25 4.70
CA VAL A 224 -39.67 -5.18 5.59
C VAL A 224 -38.29 -4.72 5.18
N SER A 225 -38.13 -3.42 4.98
CA SER A 225 -36.83 -2.79 4.77
C SER A 225 -36.54 -1.88 5.95
N ILE A 226 -35.37 -2.04 6.55
CA ILE A 226 -34.82 -1.10 7.52
C ILE A 226 -33.58 -0.47 6.91
N THR A 227 -33.57 0.86 6.85
CA THR A 227 -32.45 1.63 6.33
C THR A 227 -31.99 2.61 7.39
N CYS A 228 -30.70 2.63 7.71
CA CYS A 228 -30.13 3.52 8.71
C CYS A 228 -29.19 4.55 8.07
N ASP A 229 -29.06 5.73 8.68
CA ASP A 229 -28.18 6.82 8.24
C ASP A 229 -26.68 6.47 8.25
N ASN A 230 -26.30 5.43 9.00
CA ASN A 230 -24.95 4.85 9.00
C ASN A 230 -24.63 4.02 7.74
N GLY A 231 -25.55 3.99 6.75
CA GLY A 231 -25.40 3.29 5.47
C GLY A 231 -25.80 1.81 5.51
N THR A 232 -26.21 1.30 6.68
CA THR A 232 -26.62 -0.09 6.80
C THR A 232 -28.07 -0.30 6.38
N LYS A 233 -28.34 -1.48 5.80
CA LYS A 233 -29.68 -1.87 5.34
C LYS A 233 -29.94 -3.32 5.67
N THR A 234 -31.15 -3.62 6.13
CA THR A 234 -31.64 -4.97 6.34
C THR A 234 -32.95 -5.15 5.63
N GLN A 235 -33.09 -6.29 4.94
CA GLN A 235 -34.37 -6.74 4.41
C GLN A 235 -34.76 -8.02 5.13
N ALA A 236 -35.99 -8.06 5.62
CA ALA A 236 -36.56 -9.22 6.27
C ALA A 236 -37.97 -9.47 5.72
N THR A 237 -38.43 -10.71 5.77
CA THR A 237 -39.78 -11.07 5.36
C THR A 237 -40.52 -11.63 6.55
N THR A 238 -41.75 -11.18 6.74
CA THR A 238 -42.65 -11.70 7.77
C THR A 238 -43.99 -12.05 7.16
N ARG A 239 -44.65 -13.07 7.69
CA ARG A 239 -45.99 -13.48 7.26
C ARG A 239 -46.98 -13.07 8.33
N PHE A 240 -47.83 -12.09 8.01
CA PHE A 240 -48.84 -11.55 8.92
C PHE A 240 -50.09 -11.13 8.14
#